data_AF-A0A3D5J321-F1
#
_entry.id   AF-A0A3D5J321-F1
#
_cell.length_a   1.000
_cell.length_b   1.000
_cell.length_c   1.000
_cell.angle_alpha   90.00
_cell.angle_beta   90.00
_cell.angle_gamma   90.00
#
_symmetry.space_group_name_H-M   'P 1'
#
loop_
_entity.id
_entity.type
_entity.pdbx_description
1 polymer ?
#
loop_
_entity_poly.entity_id
_entity_poly.type
_entity_poly.pdbx_seq_one_letter_code
_entity_poly.pdbx_strand_id
1 'polypeptide(L)'
;GKIFKTPVAQLDDQLLKGIQNDITKNPISYRPSNGNLLEVPRYLARLLFPKKKKAQITTKATYPLRFEDFEAIFKNDELFNTEFLTNELLIPKKYHNMFFNYLQTKNYTSALLEENQTLDFIERLQESAREYREEVLSKQ
;
A
#
# COMPACT_ATOMS: atom_id res chain seq x y z
N GLY A 1 -10.41 -33.58 -4.29
CA GLY A 1 -10.12 -32.27 -3.67
C GLY A 1 -11.23 -31.31 -4.02
N LYS A 2 -11.75 -30.55 -3.06
CA LYS A 2 -12.77 -29.54 -3.35
C LYS A 2 -12.13 -28.41 -4.15
N ILE A 3 -12.53 -28.26 -5.41
CA ILE A 3 -12.19 -27.09 -6.22
C ILE A 3 -13.12 -25.97 -5.76
N PHE A 4 -12.56 -24.99 -5.06
CA PHE A 4 -13.31 -23.79 -4.66
C PHE A 4 -13.46 -22.89 -5.89
N LYS A 5 -14.66 -22.92 -6.48
CA LYS A 5 -15.08 -21.99 -7.55
C LYS A 5 -15.58 -20.71 -6.90
N THR A 6 -14.68 -19.94 -6.31
CA THR A 6 -15.04 -18.65 -5.71
C THR A 6 -14.63 -17.54 -6.68
N PRO A 7 -15.57 -16.69 -7.14
CA PRO A 7 -15.24 -15.52 -7.97
C PRO A 7 -14.20 -14.63 -7.28
N VAL A 8 -13.31 -13.97 -8.04
CA VAL A 8 -12.22 -13.13 -7.49
C VAL A 8 -12.73 -12.09 -6.49
N ALA A 9 -13.87 -11.44 -6.76
CA ALA A 9 -14.49 -10.48 -5.84
C ALA A 9 -14.96 -11.08 -4.50
N GLN A 10 -15.22 -12.39 -4.45
CA GLN A 10 -15.55 -13.12 -3.21
C GLN A 10 -14.30 -13.64 -2.48
N LEU A 11 -13.14 -13.72 -3.16
CA LEU A 11 -11.86 -13.97 -2.49
C LEU A 11 -11.52 -12.82 -1.56
N ASP A 12 -11.77 -11.58 -1.99
CA ASP A 12 -11.43 -10.38 -1.22
C ASP A 12 -12.21 -10.32 0.10
N ASP A 13 -13.52 -10.57 0.08
CA ASP A 13 -14.36 -10.58 1.29
C ASP A 13 -14.00 -11.72 2.26
N GLN A 14 -13.64 -12.89 1.74
CA GLN A 14 -13.30 -14.05 2.55
C GLN A 14 -11.88 -13.93 3.13
N LEU A 15 -10.95 -13.39 2.35
CA LEU A 15 -9.60 -13.03 2.77
C LEU A 15 -9.66 -11.93 3.85
N LEU A 16 -10.47 -10.89 3.63
CA LEU A 16 -10.73 -9.81 4.57
C LEU A 16 -11.24 -10.35 5.91
N LYS A 17 -12.26 -11.21 5.89
CA LYS A 17 -12.77 -11.88 7.09
C LYS A 17 -11.71 -12.77 7.76
N GLY A 18 -10.87 -13.43 6.96
CA GLY A 18 -9.76 -14.24 7.45
C GLY A 18 -8.76 -13.40 8.24
N ILE A 19 -8.31 -12.29 7.66
CA ILE A 19 -7.37 -11.34 8.27
C ILE A 19 -7.98 -10.73 9.54
N GLN A 20 -9.25 -10.29 9.50
CA GLN A 20 -9.95 -9.74 10.67
C GLN A 20 -10.03 -10.75 11.83
N ASN A 21 -10.38 -12.00 11.52
CA ASN A 21 -10.44 -13.06 12.52
C ASN A 21 -9.05 -13.37 13.11
N ASP A 22 -8.01 -13.34 12.29
CA ASP A 22 -6.66 -13.63 12.76
C ASP A 22 -6.10 -12.52 13.64
N ILE A 23 -6.27 -11.25 13.26
CA ILE A 23 -5.91 -10.09 14.10
C ILE A 23 -6.62 -10.15 15.46
N THR A 24 -7.91 -10.54 15.46
CA THR A 24 -8.70 -10.68 16.69
C THR A 24 -8.19 -11.83 17.58
N LYS A 25 -7.77 -12.94 16.97
CA LYS A 25 -7.28 -14.13 17.70
C LYS A 25 -5.84 -14.00 18.16
N ASN A 26 -4.99 -13.31 17.40
CA ASN A 26 -3.55 -13.23 17.60
C ASN A 26 -3.06 -11.78 17.77
N PRO A 27 -3.64 -10.97 18.68
CA PRO A 27 -3.35 -9.54 18.76
C PRO A 27 -1.88 -9.24 19.12
N ILE A 28 -1.17 -10.17 19.76
CA ILE A 28 0.25 -10.04 20.11
C ILE A 28 1.16 -10.18 18.88
N SER A 29 0.81 -11.02 17.91
CA SER A 29 1.60 -11.23 16.68
C SER A 29 1.57 -10.01 15.76
N TYR A 30 0.50 -9.22 15.85
CA TYR A 30 0.36 -7.93 15.15
C TYR A 30 0.79 -6.75 16.03
N ARG A 31 1.39 -7.02 17.19
CA ARG A 31 1.89 -6.01 18.10
C ARG A 31 3.34 -5.73 17.73
N PRO A 32 3.66 -4.53 17.28
CA PRO A 32 4.99 -4.21 16.79
C PRO A 32 5.97 -4.10 17.95
N SER A 33 7.17 -4.64 17.74
CA SER A 33 8.07 -4.95 18.85
C SER A 33 8.76 -3.72 19.43
N ASN A 34 9.08 -2.67 18.66
CA ASN A 34 9.66 -1.42 19.17
C ASN A 34 9.59 -0.29 18.11
N GLY A 35 8.92 0.81 18.42
CA GLY A 35 8.77 1.99 17.55
C GLY A 35 7.32 2.48 17.52
N ASN A 36 7.08 3.78 17.50
CA ASN A 36 5.74 4.39 17.57
C ASN A 36 4.77 3.79 16.53
N LEU A 37 3.92 2.84 16.94
CA LEU A 37 3.05 2.06 16.04
C LEU A 37 1.62 1.87 16.59
N LEU A 38 1.07 2.89 17.25
CA LEU A 38 -0.38 2.91 17.50
C LEU A 38 -1.21 3.12 16.21
N GLU A 39 -0.54 3.33 15.07
CA GLU A 39 -1.19 3.63 13.79
C GLU A 39 -1.36 2.42 12.88
N VAL A 40 -0.43 1.46 12.86
CA VAL A 40 -0.55 0.27 11.99
C VAL A 40 -1.79 -0.58 12.30
N PRO A 41 -2.13 -0.89 13.57
CA PRO A 41 -3.37 -1.62 13.88
C PRO A 41 -4.64 -0.82 13.57
N ARG A 42 -4.63 0.52 13.78
CA ARG A 42 -5.77 1.40 13.47
C ARG A 42 -5.97 1.56 11.97
N TYR A 43 -4.89 1.60 11.22
CA TYR A 43 -4.91 1.71 9.77
C TYR A 43 -5.35 0.40 9.12
N LEU A 44 -4.82 -0.75 9.57
CA LEU A 44 -5.35 -2.06 9.19
C LEU A 44 -6.85 -2.13 9.51
N ALA A 45 -7.30 -1.65 10.67
CA ALA A 45 -8.73 -1.56 10.94
C ALA A 45 -9.48 -0.61 9.97
N ARG A 46 -8.91 0.52 9.54
CA ARG A 46 -9.56 1.45 8.59
C ARG A 46 -9.63 0.88 7.16
N LEU A 47 -8.60 0.13 6.75
CA LEU A 47 -8.50 -0.53 5.46
C LEU A 47 -9.38 -1.79 5.39
N LEU A 48 -9.48 -2.52 6.51
CA LEU A 48 -10.31 -3.72 6.63
C LEU A 48 -11.78 -3.40 6.99
N PHE A 49 -12.06 -2.20 7.53
CA PHE A 49 -13.41 -1.71 7.82
C PHE A 49 -13.66 -0.32 7.17
N PRO A 50 -13.58 -0.20 5.83
CA PRO A 50 -13.81 1.06 5.16
C PRO A 50 -15.25 1.52 5.42
N LYS A 51 -15.41 2.79 5.85
CA LYS A 51 -16.75 3.39 6.00
C LYS A 51 -17.39 3.43 4.61
N LYS A 52 -18.48 2.69 4.41
CA LYS A 52 -19.21 2.64 3.13
C LYS A 52 -19.69 4.03 2.73
N LYS A 53 -18.93 4.72 1.88
CA LYS A 53 -19.43 5.89 1.13
C LYS A 53 -20.09 5.36 -0.14
N LYS A 54 -21.25 5.90 -0.50
CA LYS A 54 -21.93 5.56 -1.76
C LYS A 54 -21.01 5.94 -2.92
N ALA A 55 -20.59 4.96 -3.71
CA ALA A 55 -19.78 5.17 -4.89
C ALA A 55 -20.55 6.05 -5.89
N GLN A 56 -20.09 7.28 -6.08
CA GLN A 56 -20.45 8.06 -7.26
C GLN A 56 -19.48 7.64 -8.37
N ILE A 57 -19.98 6.85 -9.31
CA ILE A 57 -19.24 6.49 -10.52
C ILE A 57 -19.11 7.76 -11.36
N THR A 58 -18.03 8.49 -11.16
CA THR A 58 -17.58 9.53 -12.08
C THR A 58 -16.38 8.94 -12.80
N THR A 59 -16.47 8.78 -14.13
CA THR A 59 -15.33 8.38 -14.94
C THR A 59 -14.31 9.53 -14.93
N LYS A 60 -13.48 9.59 -13.88
CA LYS A 60 -12.41 10.58 -13.78
C LYS A 60 -11.35 10.23 -14.81
N ALA A 61 -10.92 11.23 -15.57
CA ALA A 61 -9.79 11.08 -16.46
C ALA A 61 -8.57 10.65 -15.65
N THR A 62 -7.88 9.61 -16.12
CA THR A 62 -6.70 9.07 -15.48
C THR A 62 -5.44 9.69 -16.10
N TYR A 63 -4.47 10.07 -15.26
CA TYR A 63 -3.18 10.61 -15.70
C TYR A 63 -2.01 9.83 -15.12
N PRO A 64 -0.85 9.78 -15.80
CA PRO A 64 0.34 9.14 -15.26
C PRO A 64 0.91 9.93 -14.08
N LEU A 65 1.28 9.23 -13.00
CA LEU A 65 1.90 9.85 -11.83
C LEU A 65 3.36 10.21 -12.11
N ARG A 66 3.76 11.38 -11.65
CA ARG A 66 5.10 11.95 -11.81
C ARG A 66 5.79 12.08 -10.46
N PHE A 67 7.07 12.43 -10.49
CA PHE A 67 7.90 12.65 -9.31
C PHE A 67 7.19 13.51 -8.26
N GLU A 68 6.62 14.65 -8.66
CA GLU A 68 5.97 15.59 -7.73
C GLU A 68 4.72 15.00 -7.09
N ASP A 69 4.02 14.10 -7.80
CA ASP A 69 2.85 13.41 -7.27
C ASP A 69 3.27 12.43 -6.17
N PHE A 70 4.34 11.65 -6.39
CA PHE A 70 4.88 10.77 -5.36
C PHE A 70 5.42 11.54 -4.17
N GLU A 71 6.17 12.63 -4.40
CA GLU A 71 6.66 13.48 -3.32
C GLU A 71 5.48 14.02 -2.49
N ALA A 72 4.41 14.49 -3.13
CA ALA A 72 3.23 14.99 -2.45
C ALA A 72 2.49 13.89 -1.67
N ILE A 73 2.36 12.68 -2.23
CA ILE A 73 1.75 11.53 -1.55
C ILE A 73 2.55 11.21 -0.29
N PHE A 74 3.86 10.96 -0.42
CA PHE A 74 4.73 10.53 0.68
C PHE A 74 5.04 11.61 1.72
N LYS A 75 4.62 12.85 1.48
CA LYS A 75 4.76 13.98 2.41
C LYS A 75 3.49 14.29 3.18
N ASN A 76 2.32 14.11 2.57
CA ASN A 76 1.06 14.63 3.11
C ASN A 76 0.09 13.53 3.56
N ASP A 77 0.28 12.29 3.12
CA ASP A 77 -0.63 11.19 3.46
C ASP A 77 -0.27 10.58 4.83
N GLU A 78 -1.29 10.19 5.60
CA GLU A 78 -1.08 9.56 6.92
C GLU A 78 -0.40 8.19 6.79
N LEU A 79 -0.77 7.41 5.78
CA LEU A 79 -0.26 6.08 5.52
C LEU A 79 1.04 6.13 4.71
N PHE A 80 0.96 6.78 3.55
CA PHE A 80 2.10 6.87 2.65
C PHE A 80 2.95 8.04 3.13
N ASN A 81 3.91 7.73 4.01
CA ASN A 81 4.75 8.74 4.62
C ASN A 81 6.23 8.34 4.57
N THR A 82 7.10 9.18 5.13
CA THR A 82 8.55 8.92 5.17
C THR A 82 8.91 7.65 5.97
N GLU A 83 8.14 7.31 7.00
CA GLU A 83 8.33 6.07 7.77
C GLU A 83 7.97 4.85 6.93
N PHE A 84 6.88 4.90 6.17
CA PHE A 84 6.52 3.84 5.22
C PHE A 84 7.66 3.58 4.22
N LEU A 85 8.24 4.63 3.63
CA LEU A 85 9.38 4.47 2.72
C LEU A 85 10.58 3.78 3.38
N THR A 86 10.89 4.16 4.61
CA THR A 86 12.11 3.73 5.30
C THR A 86 11.97 2.37 5.95
N ASN A 87 10.81 2.10 6.56
CA ASN A 87 10.58 0.94 7.42
C ASN A 87 9.85 -0.17 6.67
N GLU A 88 8.88 0.18 5.81
CA GLU A 88 8.07 -0.80 5.09
C GLU A 88 8.63 -1.11 3.70
N LEU A 89 9.05 -0.08 2.96
CA LEU A 89 9.70 -0.25 1.65
C LEU A 89 11.22 -0.39 1.77
N LEU A 90 11.80 -0.27 2.97
CA LEU A 90 13.23 -0.43 3.22
C LEU A 90 14.12 0.44 2.31
N ILE A 91 13.64 1.62 1.93
CA ILE A 91 14.39 2.59 1.12
C ILE A 91 15.07 3.59 2.06
N PRO A 92 16.41 3.62 2.11
CA PRO A 92 17.12 4.58 2.96
C PRO A 92 16.77 6.03 2.61
N LYS A 93 16.68 6.89 3.62
CA LYS A 93 16.26 8.31 3.46
C LYS A 93 17.01 9.08 2.36
N LYS A 94 18.32 8.84 2.22
CA LYS A 94 19.15 9.46 1.19
C LYS A 94 18.75 9.11 -0.25
N TYR A 95 17.98 8.04 -0.45
CA TYR A 95 17.54 7.54 -1.75
C TYR A 95 16.06 7.79 -2.05
N HIS A 96 15.28 8.44 -1.17
CA HIS A 96 13.85 8.67 -1.38
C HIS A 96 13.56 9.39 -2.71
N ASN A 97 14.29 10.48 -3.01
CA ASN A 97 14.11 11.20 -4.26
C ASN A 97 14.48 10.35 -5.50
N MET A 98 15.54 9.54 -5.41
CA MET A 98 15.89 8.63 -6.51
C MET A 98 14.82 7.54 -6.69
N PHE A 99 14.24 7.07 -5.61
CA PHE A 99 13.14 6.11 -5.66
C PHE A 99 11.89 6.71 -6.31
N PHE A 100 11.54 7.97 -6.03
CA PHE A 100 10.42 8.64 -6.72
C PHE A 100 10.66 8.79 -8.23
N ASN A 101 11.89 9.13 -8.63
CA ASN A 101 12.28 9.14 -10.04
C ASN A 101 12.13 7.75 -10.67
N TYR A 102 12.50 6.69 -9.94
CA TYR A 102 12.29 5.32 -10.39
C TYR A 102 10.81 4.97 -10.53
N LEU A 103 9.96 5.31 -9.56
CA LEU A 103 8.51 5.07 -9.61
C LEU A 103 7.83 5.74 -10.80
N GLN A 104 8.26 6.94 -11.18
CA GLN A 104 7.77 7.62 -12.40
C GLN A 104 7.99 6.77 -13.66
N THR A 105 9.03 5.92 -13.71
CA THR A 105 9.28 5.04 -14.86
C THR A 105 8.37 3.80 -14.90
N LYS A 106 7.65 3.51 -13.81
CA LYS A 106 6.84 2.30 -13.63
C LYS A 106 5.37 2.45 -14.04
N ASN A 107 5.04 3.51 -14.79
CA ASN A 107 3.71 3.76 -15.35
C ASN A 107 2.58 3.64 -14.32
N TYR A 108 2.76 4.25 -13.14
CA TYR A 108 1.67 4.45 -12.20
C TYR A 108 0.69 5.48 -12.76
N THR A 109 -0.58 5.32 -12.41
CA THR A 109 -1.63 6.24 -12.83
C THR A 109 -2.47 6.67 -11.65
N SER A 110 -3.14 7.81 -11.79
CA SER A 110 -4.00 8.38 -10.74
C SER A 110 -5.16 7.47 -10.33
N ALA A 111 -5.51 6.47 -11.13
CA ALA A 111 -6.52 5.47 -10.78
C ALA A 111 -6.12 4.63 -9.54
N LEU A 112 -4.82 4.43 -9.30
CA LEU A 112 -4.32 3.71 -8.12
C LEU A 112 -4.48 4.51 -6.81
N LEU A 113 -4.79 5.82 -6.90
CA LEU A 113 -5.00 6.68 -5.74
C LEU A 113 -6.46 6.69 -5.26
N GLU A 114 -7.34 5.89 -5.87
CA GLU A 114 -8.71 5.72 -5.41
C GLU A 114 -8.76 4.93 -4.10
N GLU A 115 -9.71 5.26 -3.19
CA GLU A 115 -9.77 4.65 -1.85
C GLU A 115 -9.84 3.10 -1.91
N ASN A 116 -10.54 2.54 -2.89
CA ASN A 116 -10.68 1.09 -3.12
C ASN A 116 -9.47 0.44 -3.84
N GLN A 117 -8.46 1.21 -4.21
CA GLN A 117 -7.24 0.75 -4.88
C GLN A 117 -6.01 0.84 -3.97
N THR A 118 -6.20 1.20 -2.70
CA THR A 118 -5.12 1.38 -1.73
C THR A 118 -4.25 0.13 -1.57
N LEU A 119 -4.85 -1.07 -1.54
CA LEU A 119 -4.11 -2.33 -1.45
C LEU A 119 -3.28 -2.59 -2.71
N ASP A 120 -3.89 -2.42 -3.90
CA ASP A 120 -3.20 -2.58 -5.19
C ASP A 120 -2.03 -1.59 -5.33
N PHE A 121 -2.20 -0.37 -4.81
CA PHE A 121 -1.15 0.63 -4.78
C PHE A 121 0.01 0.21 -3.85
N ILE A 122 -0.29 -0.30 -2.65
CA ILE A 122 0.73 -0.84 -1.72
C ILE A 122 1.48 -2.01 -2.37
N GLU A 123 0.79 -2.95 -3.00
CA GLU A 123 1.40 -4.13 -3.61
C GLU A 123 2.37 -3.72 -4.73
N ARG A 124 1.95 -2.82 -5.62
CA ARG A 124 2.82 -2.26 -6.66
C ARG A 124 4.02 -1.52 -6.09
N LEU A 125 3.82 -0.73 -5.02
CA LEU A 125 4.92 -0.02 -4.35
C LEU A 125 5.93 -1.00 -3.75
N GLN A 126 5.48 -2.09 -3.12
CA GLN A 126 6.35 -3.14 -2.57
C GLN A 126 7.16 -3.85 -3.67
N GLU A 127 6.53 -4.17 -4.79
CA GLU A 127 7.21 -4.72 -5.96
C GLU A 127 8.26 -3.74 -6.51
N SER A 128 7.87 -2.49 -6.74
CA SER A 128 8.80 -1.46 -7.25
C SER A 128 9.96 -1.22 -6.28
N ALA A 129 9.70 -1.23 -4.97
CA ALA A 129 10.73 -1.08 -3.96
C ALA A 129 11.71 -2.26 -3.95
N ARG A 130 11.20 -3.50 -4.07
CA ARG A 130 12.04 -4.70 -4.18
C ARG A 130 12.97 -4.62 -5.39
N GLU A 131 12.42 -4.36 -6.57
CA GLU A 131 13.20 -4.19 -7.79
C GLU A 131 14.24 -3.07 -7.66
N TYR A 132 13.86 -1.92 -7.11
CA TYR A 132 14.79 -0.80 -6.92
C TYR A 132 15.97 -1.17 -6.01
N ARG A 133 15.73 -1.89 -4.91
CA ARG A 133 16.79 -2.35 -4.01
C ARG A 133 17.71 -3.36 -4.70
N GLU A 134 17.13 -4.29 -5.48
CA GLU A 134 17.87 -5.34 -6.17
C GLU A 134 18.67 -4.84 -7.36
N GLU A 135 18.14 -3.90 -8.14
CA GLU A 135 18.71 -3.52 -9.42
C GLU A 135 19.46 -2.18 -9.41
N VAL A 136 19.08 -1.27 -8.51
CA VAL A 136 19.63 0.09 -8.46
C VAL A 136 20.55 0.28 -7.27
N LEU A 137 20.10 -0.07 -6.06
CA LEU A 137 20.92 0.12 -4.85
C LEU A 137 22.07 -0.87 -4.74
N SER A 138 21.94 -2.09 -5.28
CA SER A 138 23.01 -3.09 -5.26
C SER A 138 24.22 -2.75 -6.14
N LYS A 139 24.06 -1.79 -7.06
CA LYS A 139 25.08 -1.40 -8.07
C LYS A 139 25.78 -0.08 -7.75
N GLN A 140 25.46 0.56 -6.64
CA GLN A 140 26.05 1.82 -6.17
C GLN A 140 27.01 1.57 -5.01
#